data_AF-A0A7C7PPP5-F1
#
_entry.id   AF-A0A7C7PPP5-F1
#
_cell.length_a   1.000
_cell.length_b   1.000
_cell.length_c   1.000
_cell.angle_alpha   90.00
_cell.angle_beta   90.00
_cell.angle_gamma   90.00
#
_symmetry.space_group_name_H-M   'P 1'
#
loop_
_entity.id
_entity.type
_entity.pdbx_description
1 polymer ?
#
loop_
_entity_poly.entity_id
_entity_poly.type
_entity_poly.pdbx_seq_one_letter_code
_entity_poly.pdbx_strand_id
1 'polypeptide(L)'
;KKYYLANHKKQLDEATEKVWNMLQNLKESIEKIDKETIRNWVYDLVINKTAEGLIIQEFILKYLSNKFNKKYRLATPEEESKGIDGFIGDIPVQIKSKSYKMKTNVKNEKMNIFIIFYSKTNKYLIIEYDESIFQKT
;
A
#
# COMPACT_ATOMS: atom_id res chain seq x y z
N LYS A 1 -0.98 24.43 -33.64
CA LYS A 1 0.43 24.59 -33.21
C LYS A 1 0.91 26.06 -33.27
N LYS A 2 0.98 26.71 -34.44
CA LYS A 2 1.44 28.12 -34.56
C LYS A 2 0.60 29.11 -33.73
N TYR A 3 -0.72 29.00 -33.74
CA TYR A 3 -1.65 29.82 -32.92
C TYR A 3 -1.44 29.66 -31.40
N TYR A 4 -1.22 28.42 -30.93
CA TYR A 4 -1.01 28.12 -29.51
C TYR A 4 0.34 28.66 -29.01
N LEU A 5 1.40 28.51 -29.81
CA LEU A 5 2.73 29.04 -29.50
C LEU A 5 2.79 30.58 -29.52
N ALA A 6 1.98 31.24 -30.36
CA ALA A 6 1.89 32.70 -30.41
C ALA A 6 1.18 33.29 -29.18
N ASN A 7 0.14 32.61 -28.68
CA ASN A 7 -0.68 33.09 -27.55
C ASN A 7 -0.22 32.57 -26.17
N HIS A 8 0.60 31.51 -26.13
CA HIS A 8 1.03 30.87 -24.89
C HIS A 8 2.55 30.73 -24.74
N LYS A 9 3.34 31.55 -25.44
CA LYS A 9 4.81 31.52 -25.36
C LYS A 9 5.31 31.65 -23.92
N LYS A 10 4.73 32.59 -23.17
CA LYS A 10 5.07 32.84 -21.77
C LYS A 10 4.78 31.61 -20.89
N GLN A 11 3.66 30.93 -21.09
CA GLN A 11 3.27 29.75 -20.32
C GLN A 11 4.17 28.55 -20.64
N LEU A 12 4.65 28.44 -21.89
CA LEU A 12 5.63 27.43 -22.26
C LEU A 12 7.00 27.70 -21.61
N ASP A 13 7.45 28.96 -21.59
CA ASP A 13 8.69 29.37 -20.94
C ASP A 13 8.60 29.16 -19.42
N GLU A 14 7.48 29.56 -18.79
CA GLU A 14 7.22 29.34 -17.36
C GLU A 14 7.15 27.85 -17.00
N ALA A 15 6.55 27.01 -17.85
CA ALA A 15 6.53 25.56 -17.64
C ALA A 15 7.93 24.95 -17.80
N THR A 16 8.70 25.42 -18.78
CA THR A 16 10.08 25.00 -19.01
C THR A 16 10.95 25.32 -17.81
N GLU A 17 10.84 26.54 -17.27
CA GLU A 17 11.59 26.98 -16.10
C GLU A 17 11.21 26.19 -14.84
N LYS A 18 9.92 25.87 -14.66
CA LYS A 18 9.48 24.99 -13.55
C LYS A 18 10.11 23.61 -13.63
N VAL A 19 10.08 22.98 -14.80
CA VAL A 19 10.69 21.64 -15.00
C VAL A 19 12.21 21.71 -14.81
N TRP A 20 12.86 22.75 -15.33
CA TRP A 20 14.29 22.97 -15.15
C TRP A 20 14.67 23.05 -13.67
N ASN A 21 13.95 23.86 -12.89
CA ASN A 21 14.18 23.99 -11.44
C ASN A 21 13.94 22.66 -10.69
N MET A 22 12.92 21.88 -11.07
CA MET A 22 12.71 20.55 -10.51
C MET A 22 13.89 19.60 -10.78
N LEU A 23 14.48 19.67 -11.98
CA LEU A 23 15.64 18.85 -12.34
C LEU A 23 16.90 19.30 -11.58
N GLN A 24 17.12 20.60 -11.38
CA GLN A 24 18.23 21.09 -10.55
C GLN A 24 18.08 20.63 -9.10
N ASN A 25 16.88 20.77 -8.50
CA ASN A 25 16.60 20.28 -7.16
C ASN A 25 16.84 18.77 -7.03
N LEU A 26 16.45 17.99 -8.05
CA LEU A 26 16.71 16.55 -8.08
C LEU A 26 18.22 16.26 -8.13
N LYS A 27 18.97 16.97 -8.97
CA LYS A 27 20.42 16.81 -9.07
C LYS A 27 21.10 17.09 -7.73
N GLU A 28 20.79 18.21 -7.09
CA GLU A 28 21.32 18.55 -5.76
C GLU A 28 20.92 17.53 -4.69
N SER A 29 19.72 16.97 -4.80
CA SER A 29 19.25 15.94 -3.87
C SER A 29 20.00 14.63 -4.08
N ILE A 30 20.27 14.24 -5.33
CA ILE A 30 21.06 13.04 -5.66
C ILE A 30 22.48 13.15 -5.11
N GLU A 31 23.10 14.32 -5.20
CA GLU A 31 24.43 14.57 -4.63
C GLU A 31 24.48 14.41 -3.10
N LYS A 32 23.33 14.58 -2.42
CA LYS A 32 23.19 14.41 -0.96
C LYS A 32 22.84 12.97 -0.54
N ILE A 33 22.54 12.09 -1.49
CA ILE A 33 22.20 10.69 -1.21
C ILE A 33 23.49 9.87 -1.21
N ASP A 34 23.77 9.24 -0.08
CA ASP A 34 24.85 8.28 0.06
C ASP A 34 24.35 6.82 0.06
N LYS A 35 25.29 5.88 0.08
CA LYS A 35 24.99 4.44 0.06
C LYS A 35 24.23 3.99 1.31
N GLU A 36 24.40 4.67 2.43
CA GLU A 36 23.68 4.37 3.68
C GLU A 36 22.21 4.78 3.57
N THR A 37 21.92 5.96 3.03
CA THR A 37 20.58 6.44 2.71
C THR A 37 19.85 5.45 1.78
N ILE A 38 20.53 4.99 0.73
CA ILE A 38 19.99 3.97 -0.19
C ILE A 38 19.75 2.65 0.54
N ARG A 39 20.69 2.21 1.38
CA ARG A 39 20.55 0.97 2.16
C ARG A 39 19.35 1.03 3.10
N ASN A 40 19.16 2.14 3.81
CA ASN A 40 18.02 2.35 4.70
C ASN A 40 16.71 2.35 3.92
N TRP A 41 16.68 2.99 2.74
CA TRP A 41 15.51 2.95 1.87
C TRP A 41 15.20 1.54 1.37
N VAL A 42 16.20 0.79 0.91
CA VAL A 42 16.04 -0.62 0.50
C VAL A 42 15.61 -1.49 1.68
N TYR A 43 16.17 -1.29 2.86
CA TYR A 43 15.77 -1.99 4.08
C TYR A 43 14.30 -1.70 4.43
N ASP A 44 13.87 -0.44 4.36
CA ASP A 44 12.48 -0.05 4.55
C ASP A 44 11.55 -0.71 3.51
N LEU A 45 11.99 -0.82 2.25
CA LEU A 45 11.23 -1.46 1.19
C LEU A 45 11.14 -2.98 1.35
N VAL A 46 12.23 -3.65 1.71
CA VAL A 46 12.33 -5.12 1.71
C VAL A 46 12.00 -5.70 3.08
N ILE A 47 12.53 -5.13 4.16
CA ILE A 47 12.35 -5.68 5.49
C ILE A 47 11.09 -5.13 6.14
N ASN A 48 10.94 -3.81 6.21
CA ASN A 48 9.81 -3.21 6.92
C ASN A 48 8.51 -3.31 6.09
N LYS A 49 8.53 -2.99 4.79
CA LYS A 49 7.32 -3.11 3.97
C LYS A 49 6.97 -4.56 3.59
N THR A 50 7.95 -5.39 3.26
CA THR A 50 7.66 -6.76 2.80
C THR A 50 7.70 -7.77 3.95
N ALA A 51 8.81 -7.91 4.69
CA ALA A 51 8.89 -8.97 5.71
C ALA A 51 7.96 -8.73 6.91
N GLU A 52 7.96 -7.54 7.51
CA GLU A 52 7.07 -7.23 8.63
C GLU A 52 5.59 -7.22 8.19
N GLY A 53 5.31 -6.69 7.00
CA GLY A 53 3.98 -6.72 6.39
C GLY A 53 3.43 -8.14 6.25
N LEU A 54 4.24 -9.06 5.72
CA LEU A 54 3.89 -10.48 5.57
C LEU A 54 3.66 -11.18 6.93
N ILE A 55 4.49 -10.88 7.94
CA ILE A 55 4.31 -11.42 9.29
C ILE A 55 2.99 -10.94 9.91
N ILE A 56 2.69 -9.64 9.77
CA ILE A 56 1.43 -9.07 10.27
C ILE A 56 0.23 -9.69 9.54
N GLN A 57 0.33 -9.83 8.21
CA GLN A 57 -0.69 -10.47 7.38
C GLN A 57 -0.99 -11.89 7.86
N GLU A 58 0.03 -12.73 8.01
CA GLU A 58 -0.12 -14.10 8.51
C GLU A 58 -0.68 -14.14 9.93
N PHE A 59 -0.20 -13.26 10.82
CA PHE A 59 -0.68 -13.17 12.19
C PHE A 59 -2.18 -12.83 12.25
N ILE A 60 -2.63 -11.87 11.46
CA ILE A 60 -4.04 -11.45 11.41
C ILE A 60 -4.93 -12.58 10.88
N LEU A 61 -4.50 -13.24 9.79
CA LEU A 61 -5.22 -14.39 9.24
C LEU A 61 -5.39 -15.48 10.30
N LYS A 62 -4.30 -15.87 10.96
CA LYS A 62 -4.29 -16.90 12.00
C LYS A 62 -5.13 -16.49 13.23
N TYR A 63 -5.04 -15.23 13.67
CA TYR A 63 -5.81 -14.74 14.81
C TYR A 63 -7.31 -14.80 14.54
N LEU A 64 -7.75 -14.30 13.39
CA LEU A 64 -9.17 -14.28 13.02
C LEU A 64 -9.69 -15.67 12.72
N SER A 65 -8.91 -16.53 12.06
CA SER A 65 -9.31 -17.91 11.82
C SER A 65 -9.54 -18.68 13.12
N ASN A 66 -8.66 -18.49 14.11
CA ASN A 66 -8.85 -19.07 15.44
C ASN A 66 -10.07 -18.49 16.15
N LYS A 67 -10.28 -17.17 16.09
CA LYS A 67 -11.45 -16.50 16.70
C LYS A 67 -12.77 -17.03 16.16
N PHE A 68 -12.84 -17.32 14.85
CA PHE A 68 -14.06 -17.79 14.18
C PHE A 68 -14.09 -19.31 13.93
N ASN A 69 -13.15 -20.07 14.50
CA ASN A 69 -13.01 -21.52 14.33
C ASN A 69 -13.01 -21.96 12.84
N LYS A 70 -12.25 -21.25 12.01
CA LYS A 70 -12.03 -21.54 10.59
C LYS A 70 -10.55 -21.85 10.34
N LYS A 71 -10.25 -22.50 9.22
CA LYS A 71 -8.86 -22.64 8.73
C LYS A 71 -8.40 -21.33 8.10
N TYR A 72 -7.09 -21.08 8.02
CA TYR A 72 -6.55 -20.00 7.19
C TYR A 72 -5.54 -20.54 6.17
N ARG A 73 -5.33 -19.78 5.10
CA ARG A 73 -4.19 -19.94 4.20
C ARG A 73 -3.72 -18.61 3.66
N LEU A 74 -2.45 -18.54 3.30
CA LEU A 74 -1.91 -17.43 2.51
C LEU A 74 -2.38 -17.54 1.06
N ALA A 75 -2.41 -16.39 0.39
CA ALA A 75 -2.67 -16.32 -1.04
C ALA A 75 -1.48 -16.85 -1.84
N THR A 76 -1.77 -17.41 -3.01
CA THR A 76 -0.76 -17.70 -4.04
C THR A 76 -0.39 -16.41 -4.77
N PRO A 77 0.76 -16.34 -5.47
CA PRO A 77 1.13 -15.16 -6.25
C PRO A 77 0.06 -14.70 -7.25
N GLU A 78 -0.68 -15.65 -7.85
CA GLU A 78 -1.78 -15.33 -8.76
C GLU A 78 -2.97 -14.68 -8.03
N GLU A 79 -3.26 -15.11 -6.81
CA GLU A 79 -4.33 -14.55 -5.97
C GLU A 79 -3.95 -13.19 -5.38
N GLU A 80 -2.69 -13.01 -4.98
CA GLU A 80 -2.14 -11.71 -4.55
C GLU A 80 -2.24 -10.68 -5.69
N SER A 81 -1.97 -11.09 -6.93
CA SER A 81 -2.15 -10.22 -8.11
C SER A 81 -3.60 -9.77 -8.30
N LYS A 82 -4.58 -10.54 -7.77
CA LYS A 82 -6.01 -10.21 -7.77
C LYS A 82 -6.41 -9.37 -6.57
N GLY A 83 -5.50 -9.12 -5.63
CA GLY A 83 -5.68 -8.34 -4.41
C GLY A 83 -6.15 -9.16 -3.21
N ILE A 84 -5.95 -10.48 -3.21
CA ILE A 84 -6.27 -11.35 -2.08
C ILE A 84 -4.97 -11.63 -1.34
N ASP A 85 -4.92 -11.32 -0.05
CA ASP A 85 -3.74 -11.53 0.79
C ASP A 85 -3.82 -12.86 1.54
N GLY A 86 -5.03 -13.41 1.68
CA GLY A 86 -5.25 -14.74 2.22
C GLY A 86 -6.73 -15.08 2.33
N PHE A 87 -6.99 -16.23 2.94
CA PHE A 87 -8.34 -16.74 3.14
C PHE A 87 -8.54 -17.14 4.59
N ILE A 88 -9.76 -16.90 5.09
CA ILE A 88 -10.24 -17.38 6.39
C ILE A 88 -11.48 -18.25 6.11
N GLY A 89 -11.32 -19.57 6.18
CA GLY A 89 -12.24 -20.51 5.52
C GLY A 89 -12.18 -20.32 4.01
N ASP A 90 -13.34 -20.15 3.38
CA ASP A 90 -13.47 -19.86 1.95
C ASP A 90 -13.57 -18.35 1.65
N ILE A 91 -13.43 -17.51 2.67
CA ILE A 91 -13.63 -16.06 2.57
C ILE A 91 -12.30 -15.40 2.16
N PRO A 92 -12.19 -14.81 0.96
CA PRO A 92 -11.00 -14.07 0.55
C PRO A 92 -10.93 -12.73 1.28
N VAL A 93 -9.75 -12.42 1.83
CA VAL A 93 -9.51 -11.18 2.55
C VAL A 93 -8.30 -10.43 2.00
N GLN A 94 -8.34 -9.12 2.15
CA GLN A 94 -7.24 -8.19 1.87
C GLN A 94 -6.89 -7.46 3.17
N ILE A 95 -5.61 -7.44 3.54
CA ILE A 95 -5.10 -6.87 4.78
C ILE A 95 -4.32 -5.60 4.46
N LYS A 96 -4.80 -4.46 4.96
CA LYS A 96 -4.23 -3.15 4.64
C LYS A 96 -3.90 -2.36 5.88
N SER A 97 -2.78 -1.63 5.85
CA SER A 97 -2.49 -0.65 6.89
C SER A 97 -3.54 0.47 6.88
N LYS A 98 -3.93 0.96 8.06
CA LYS A 98 -4.92 2.05 8.20
C LYS A 98 -4.43 3.36 7.57
N SER A 99 -3.12 3.57 7.47
CA SER A 99 -2.52 4.69 6.73
C SER A 99 -2.90 4.71 5.25
N TYR A 100 -3.22 3.55 4.66
CA TYR A 100 -3.73 3.44 3.29
C TYR A 100 -5.18 3.94 3.16
N LYS A 101 -6.03 3.66 4.16
CA LYS A 101 -7.42 4.15 4.26
C LYS A 101 -7.52 5.68 4.25
N MET A 102 -6.50 6.36 4.81
CA MET A 102 -6.47 7.83 4.86
C MET A 102 -5.97 8.49 3.57
N LYS A 103 -5.11 7.79 2.81
CA LYS A 103 -4.54 8.32 1.56
C LYS A 103 -5.41 8.06 0.34
N THR A 104 -6.37 7.15 0.45
CA THR A 104 -7.15 6.67 -0.69
C THR A 104 -8.60 6.41 -0.27
N ASN A 105 -9.57 6.99 -0.98
CA ASN A 105 -11.00 6.60 -0.88
C ASN A 105 -11.20 5.22 -1.55
N VAL A 106 -10.42 4.21 -1.15
CA VAL A 106 -10.45 2.88 -1.79
C VAL A 106 -11.70 2.14 -1.36
N LYS A 107 -12.75 2.32 -2.16
CA LYS A 107 -13.74 1.28 -2.40
C LYS A 107 -13.04 0.25 -3.29
N ASN A 108 -12.82 -0.97 -2.78
CA ASN A 108 -12.56 -2.09 -3.68
C ASN A 108 -13.85 -2.35 -4.45
N GLU A 109 -13.84 -2.10 -5.75
CA GLU A 109 -14.96 -2.40 -6.66
C GLU A 109 -15.05 -3.89 -7.02
N LYS A 110 -14.18 -4.75 -6.48
CA LYS A 110 -14.34 -6.21 -6.56
C LYS A 110 -15.28 -6.67 -5.44
N MET A 111 -16.53 -6.94 -5.79
CA MET A 111 -17.69 -7.15 -4.89
C MET A 111 -17.56 -8.28 -3.83
N ASN A 112 -16.43 -8.99 -3.72
CA ASN A 112 -16.36 -10.16 -2.83
C ASN A 112 -15.04 -10.35 -2.07
N ILE A 113 -14.15 -9.35 -2.02
CA ILE A 113 -12.92 -9.42 -1.20
C ILE A 113 -13.07 -8.48 0.01
N PHE A 114 -13.03 -9.04 1.21
CA PHE A 114 -13.23 -8.29 2.44
C PHE A 114 -11.93 -7.64 2.91
N ILE A 115 -11.98 -6.36 3.28
CA ILE A 115 -10.80 -5.62 3.73
C ILE A 115 -10.73 -5.65 5.25
N ILE A 116 -9.60 -6.11 5.79
CA ILE A 116 -9.22 -5.99 7.19
C ILE A 116 -8.18 -4.88 7.29
N PHE A 117 -8.45 -3.87 8.12
CA PHE A 117 -7.49 -2.80 8.36
C PHE A 117 -6.67 -3.09 9.61
N TYR A 118 -5.39 -2.73 9.60
CA TYR A 118 -4.56 -2.79 10.79
C TYR A 118 -3.77 -1.51 11.03
N SER A 119 -3.50 -1.20 12.29
CA SER A 119 -2.55 -0.17 12.69
C SER A 119 -1.67 -0.69 13.81
N LYS A 120 -0.35 -0.49 13.67
CA LYS A 120 0.63 -0.87 14.66
C LYS A 120 1.00 0.35 15.50
N THR A 121 1.05 0.16 16.82
CA THR A 121 1.70 1.05 17.79
C THR A 121 2.94 0.33 18.33
N ASN A 122 3.74 1.01 19.16
CA ASN A 122 4.92 0.39 19.79
C ASN A 122 4.58 -0.82 20.69
N LYS A 123 3.32 -0.99 21.10
CA LYS A 123 2.88 -2.05 22.02
C LYS A 123 1.79 -2.96 21.47
N TYR A 124 0.95 -2.45 20.58
CA TYR A 124 -0.27 -3.12 20.14
C TYR A 124 -0.39 -3.15 18.63
N LEU A 125 -0.89 -4.27 18.11
CA LEU A 125 -1.44 -4.39 16.78
C LEU A 125 -2.97 -4.28 16.89
N ILE A 126 -3.53 -3.20 16.36
CA ILE A 126 -4.98 -2.94 16.36
C ILE A 126 -5.51 -3.37 15.00
N ILE A 127 -6.57 -4.18 14.98
CA ILE A 127 -7.24 -4.64 13.75
C ILE A 127 -8.71 -4.20 13.73
N GLU A 128 -9.19 -3.77 12.57
CA GLU A 128 -10.56 -3.34 12.30
C GLU A 128 -11.12 -4.18 11.14
N TYR A 129 -12.26 -4.84 11.35
CA TYR A 129 -12.92 -5.68 10.37
C TYR A 129 -14.42 -5.77 10.67
N ASP A 130 -15.21 -6.11 9.66
CA ASP A 130 -16.63 -6.41 9.82
C ASP A 130 -16.79 -7.85 10.28
N GLU A 131 -17.34 -8.09 11.47
CA GLU A 131 -17.49 -9.45 12.00
C GLU A 131 -18.58 -10.26 11.28
N SER A 132 -19.57 -9.60 10.67
CA SER A 132 -20.71 -10.26 10.03
C SER A 132 -20.30 -11.17 8.86
N ILE A 133 -19.12 -10.91 8.29
CA ILE A 133 -18.56 -11.65 7.16
C ILE A 133 -18.18 -13.09 7.54
N PHE A 134 -17.85 -13.33 8.81
CA PHE A 134 -17.41 -14.64 9.29
C PHE A 134 -18.53 -15.47 9.93
N GLN A 135 -19.68 -14.84 10.21
CA GLN A 135 -20.83 -15.44 10.89
C GLN A 135 -21.84 -16.08 9.93
N LYS A 136 -21.82 -15.72 8.64
CA LYS A 136 -22.64 -16.40 7.62
C LYS A 136 -22.09 -17.81 7.40
N THR A 137 -22.80 -18.80 7.94
CA THR A 137 -22.66 -20.22 7.65
C THR A 137 -23.80 -20.62 6.72
#